data_AF-A0AAD7DTL9-F1
#
_entry.id   AF-A0AAD7DTL9-F1
#
_cell.length_a   1.000
_cell.length_b   1.000
_cell.length_c   1.000
_cell.angle_alpha   90.00
_cell.angle_beta   90.00
_cell.angle_gamma   90.00
#
_symmetry.space_group_name_H-M   'P 1'
#
loop_
_entity.id
_entity.type
_entity.pdbx_description
1 polymer ?
#
loop_
_entity_poly.entity_id
_entity_poly.type
_entity_poly.pdbx_seq_one_letter_code
_entity_poly.pdbx_strand_id
1 'polypeptide(L)'
;MTGITPLIFLSLWVSLACASFIPAPVTEIRSAETCGDPLNAVPYYRTYSSSVVDHAYTADVPALNGGIVRSGYPVQGVAGLVFVSQELSAVQFYRLYSAAATDHFFTMSTTERDNALKAGYVLQAGEPPVYIYPTQICGSVPFYRLYNPVGQDNFYTISESERLEFITTQGYNDVEIAGYLLPLVNTQCT
;
A
#
# COMPACT_ATOMS: atom_id res chain seq x y z
N MET A 1 -90.61 -38.20 -14.43
CA MET A 1 -89.24 -38.35 -14.94
C MET A 1 -88.56 -37.00 -14.81
N THR A 2 -87.99 -36.73 -13.65
CA THR A 2 -87.40 -35.43 -13.26
C THR A 2 -85.88 -35.57 -13.26
N GLY A 3 -85.22 -34.90 -14.20
CA GLY A 3 -83.77 -34.91 -14.36
C GLY A 3 -83.08 -34.04 -13.31
N ILE A 4 -82.01 -34.56 -12.73
CA ILE A 4 -81.09 -33.82 -11.87
C ILE A 4 -79.71 -33.91 -12.52
N THR A 5 -79.22 -32.78 -13.03
CA THR A 5 -77.86 -32.60 -13.55
C THR A 5 -76.86 -32.42 -12.40
N PRO A 6 -75.67 -33.04 -12.43
CA PRO A 6 -74.64 -32.77 -11.43
C PRO A 6 -73.85 -31.49 -11.78
N LEU A 7 -73.68 -30.65 -10.77
CA LEU A 7 -72.79 -29.48 -10.78
C LEU A 7 -71.33 -29.94 -10.68
N ILE A 8 -70.51 -29.57 -11.67
CA ILE A 8 -69.05 -29.73 -11.64
C ILE A 8 -68.47 -28.47 -10.96
N PHE A 9 -67.83 -28.66 -9.81
CA PHE A 9 -67.01 -27.62 -9.18
C PHE A 9 -65.64 -27.57 -9.86
N LEU A 10 -65.38 -26.51 -10.62
CA LEU A 10 -64.05 -26.22 -11.17
C LEU A 10 -63.25 -25.46 -10.09
N SER A 11 -62.24 -26.09 -9.50
CA SER A 11 -61.33 -25.43 -8.57
C SER A 11 -60.33 -24.58 -9.35
N LEU A 12 -60.37 -23.27 -9.13
CA LEU A 12 -59.44 -22.31 -9.72
C LEU A 12 -58.18 -22.25 -8.84
N TRP A 13 -57.08 -22.85 -9.30
CA TRP A 13 -55.77 -22.67 -8.68
C TRP A 13 -55.19 -21.33 -9.11
N VAL A 14 -55.22 -20.33 -8.22
CA VAL A 14 -54.44 -19.10 -8.40
C VAL A 14 -52.99 -19.41 -8.04
N SER A 15 -52.15 -19.65 -9.05
CA SER A 15 -50.71 -19.71 -8.85
C SER A 15 -50.18 -18.33 -8.51
N LEU A 16 -49.85 -18.11 -7.24
CA LEU A 16 -49.14 -16.92 -6.80
C LEU A 16 -47.69 -17.03 -7.29
N ALA A 17 -47.39 -16.41 -8.43
CA ALA A 17 -46.02 -16.28 -8.89
C ALA A 17 -45.25 -15.39 -7.89
N CYS A 18 -44.24 -15.95 -7.23
CA CYS A 18 -43.25 -15.16 -6.49
C CYS A 18 -42.49 -14.30 -7.51
N ALA A 19 -42.79 -13.01 -7.56
CA ALA A 19 -41.98 -12.05 -8.28
C ALA A 19 -40.61 -11.98 -7.59
N SER A 20 -39.60 -12.60 -8.20
CA SER A 20 -38.22 -12.48 -7.76
C SER A 20 -37.72 -11.09 -8.13
N PHE A 21 -37.59 -10.20 -7.15
CA PHE A 21 -36.84 -8.96 -7.34
C PHE A 21 -35.36 -9.35 -7.48
N ILE A 22 -34.83 -9.32 -8.70
CA ILE A 22 -33.39 -9.32 -8.93
C ILE A 22 -32.95 -7.87 -8.84
N PRO A 23 -32.27 -7.42 -7.76
CA PRO A 23 -31.65 -6.11 -7.78
C PRO A 23 -30.60 -6.09 -8.91
N ALA A 24 -30.63 -5.06 -9.75
CA ALA A 24 -29.58 -4.83 -10.74
C ALA A 24 -28.22 -4.79 -10.02
N PRO A 25 -27.14 -5.29 -10.66
CA PRO A 25 -25.80 -5.15 -10.09
C PRO A 25 -25.53 -3.64 -9.98
N VAL A 26 -25.45 -3.15 -8.74
CA VAL A 26 -24.99 -1.80 -8.48
C VAL A 26 -23.48 -1.84 -8.73
N THR A 27 -23.07 -1.57 -9.96
CA THR A 27 -21.68 -1.28 -10.28
C THR A 27 -21.25 -0.11 -9.39
N GLU A 28 -20.31 -0.36 -8.47
CA GLU A 28 -19.67 0.66 -7.64
C GLU A 28 -18.84 1.62 -8.51
N ILE A 29 -19.50 2.54 -9.20
CA ILE A 29 -18.81 3.50 -10.10
C ILE A 29 -18.24 4.70 -9.30
N ARG A 30 -18.51 4.82 -8.00
CA ARG A 30 -18.07 5.98 -7.19
C ARG A 30 -16.72 5.86 -6.48
N SER A 31 -16.08 4.69 -6.44
CA SER A 31 -14.75 4.53 -5.81
C SER A 31 -13.58 4.79 -6.76
N ALA A 32 -13.80 4.73 -8.08
CA ALA A 32 -12.74 4.83 -9.08
C ALA A 32 -12.27 6.27 -9.39
N GLU A 33 -13.05 7.30 -9.06
CA GLU A 33 -12.71 8.70 -9.44
C GLU A 33 -11.58 9.32 -8.59
N THR A 34 -11.15 8.67 -7.51
CA THR A 34 -10.12 9.20 -6.60
C THR A 34 -8.83 8.39 -6.58
N CYS A 35 -8.75 7.29 -7.31
CA CYS A 35 -7.61 6.36 -7.28
C CYS A 35 -6.68 6.56 -8.47
N GLY A 36 -5.37 6.43 -8.24
CA GLY A 36 -4.41 6.14 -9.30
C GLY A 36 -4.66 4.75 -9.89
N ASP A 37 -4.28 4.55 -11.16
CA ASP A 37 -4.40 3.24 -11.81
C ASP A 37 -3.42 2.24 -11.16
N PRO A 38 -3.91 1.16 -10.50
CA PRO A 38 -3.03 0.17 -9.87
C PRO A 38 -2.04 -0.49 -10.85
N LEU A 39 -2.32 -0.48 -12.17
CA LEU A 39 -1.41 -0.99 -13.19
C LEU A 39 -0.16 -0.11 -13.38
N ASN A 40 -0.20 1.14 -12.94
CA ASN A 40 0.95 2.04 -12.95
C ASN A 40 1.83 1.88 -11.69
N ALA A 41 1.39 1.07 -10.72
CA ALA A 41 2.15 0.83 -9.51
C ALA A 41 3.23 -0.25 -9.74
N VAL A 42 4.41 -0.05 -9.14
CA VAL A 42 5.55 -0.95 -9.24
C VAL A 42 6.01 -1.40 -7.86
N PRO A 43 6.71 -2.55 -7.74
CA PRO A 43 7.30 -2.98 -6.48
C PRO A 43 8.26 -1.95 -5.89
N TYR A 44 8.09 -1.65 -4.60
CA TYR A 44 9.03 -0.88 -3.81
C TYR A 44 9.87 -1.83 -2.97
N TYR A 45 11.11 -2.05 -3.36
CA TYR A 45 11.99 -3.02 -2.74
C TYR A 45 12.61 -2.45 -1.48
N ARG A 46 12.58 -3.22 -0.39
CA ARG A 46 13.35 -2.96 0.82
C ARG A 46 14.70 -3.65 0.74
N THR A 47 15.74 -2.93 1.14
CA THR A 47 17.11 -3.41 1.27
C THR A 47 17.63 -3.07 2.65
N TYR A 48 18.61 -3.83 3.14
CA TYR A 48 19.19 -3.60 4.46
C TYR A 48 20.69 -3.90 4.46
N SER A 49 21.48 -2.99 5.00
CA SER A 49 22.90 -3.23 5.26
C SER A 49 23.15 -3.43 6.75
N SER A 50 23.48 -4.65 7.15
CA SER A 50 23.87 -4.93 8.54
C SER A 50 25.23 -4.34 8.94
N SER A 51 26.05 -3.94 7.96
CA SER A 51 27.37 -3.36 8.22
C SER A 51 27.29 -1.91 8.71
N VAL A 52 26.26 -1.19 8.29
CA VAL A 52 26.02 0.21 8.67
C VAL A 52 24.70 0.41 9.41
N VAL A 53 23.87 -0.63 9.51
CA VAL A 53 22.54 -0.63 10.16
C VAL A 53 21.64 0.41 9.49
N ASP A 54 21.33 0.18 8.21
CA ASP A 54 20.50 1.11 7.41
C ASP A 54 19.53 0.36 6.50
N HIS A 55 18.26 0.73 6.55
CA HIS A 55 17.21 0.31 5.63
C HIS A 55 17.01 1.33 4.53
N ALA A 56 17.12 0.88 3.29
CA ALA A 56 16.86 1.70 2.11
C ALA A 56 15.77 1.08 1.23
N TYR A 57 15.08 1.92 0.47
CA TYR A 57 13.96 1.52 -0.37
C TYR A 57 14.09 2.11 -1.78
N THR A 58 13.73 1.33 -2.79
CA THR A 58 13.83 1.74 -4.19
C THR A 58 12.76 1.09 -5.06
N ALA A 59 12.27 1.84 -6.05
CA ALA A 59 11.44 1.33 -7.15
C ALA A 59 12.27 1.11 -8.44
N ASP A 60 13.57 1.41 -8.41
CA ASP A 60 14.47 1.35 -9.55
C ASP A 60 15.16 -0.03 -9.63
N VAL A 61 14.57 -0.94 -10.40
CA VAL A 61 15.12 -2.29 -10.61
C VAL A 61 16.52 -2.26 -11.24
N PRO A 62 16.82 -1.42 -12.25
CA PRO A 62 18.19 -1.21 -12.71
C PRO A 62 19.18 -0.81 -11.60
N ALA A 63 18.85 0.19 -10.77
CA ALA A 63 19.73 0.61 -9.67
C ALA A 63 19.91 -0.50 -8.62
N LEU A 64 18.83 -1.23 -8.31
CA LEU A 64 18.83 -2.38 -7.40
C LEU A 64 19.82 -3.45 -7.86
N ASN A 65 19.67 -3.92 -9.10
CA ASN A 65 20.48 -5.00 -9.68
C ASN A 65 21.92 -4.58 -9.99
N GLY A 66 22.13 -3.32 -10.38
CA GLY A 66 23.40 -2.81 -10.88
C GLY A 66 24.33 -2.25 -9.80
N GLY A 67 23.78 -1.68 -8.72
CA GLY A 67 24.55 -0.86 -7.78
C GLY A 67 24.23 -1.09 -6.30
N ILE A 68 22.96 -1.07 -5.90
CA ILE A 68 22.58 -1.10 -4.47
C ILE A 68 22.99 -2.42 -3.82
N VAL A 69 22.62 -3.55 -4.42
CA VAL A 69 22.99 -4.89 -3.90
C VAL A 69 24.51 -5.06 -3.83
N ARG A 70 25.23 -4.61 -4.86
CA ARG A 70 26.70 -4.69 -4.91
C ARG A 70 27.37 -3.79 -3.88
N SER A 71 26.69 -2.74 -3.43
CA SER A 71 27.18 -1.79 -2.42
C SER A 71 26.88 -2.24 -0.99
N GLY A 72 26.42 -3.47 -0.79
CA GLY A 72 26.21 -4.06 0.54
C GLY A 72 24.81 -3.89 1.10
N TYR A 73 23.81 -3.63 0.25
CA TYR A 73 22.40 -3.55 0.58
C TYR A 73 21.62 -4.69 -0.09
N PRO A 74 21.73 -5.94 0.41
CA PRO A 74 20.92 -7.05 -0.10
C PRO A 74 19.41 -6.76 0.04
N VAL A 75 18.65 -7.27 -0.93
CA VAL A 75 17.18 -7.17 -0.95
C VAL A 75 16.59 -8.05 0.14
N GLN A 76 15.69 -7.48 0.95
CA GLN A 76 14.91 -8.20 1.95
C GLN A 76 13.51 -8.58 1.46
N GLY A 77 13.00 -7.90 0.43
CA GLY A 77 11.70 -8.17 -0.17
C GLY A 77 11.05 -6.94 -0.77
N VAL A 78 9.76 -7.04 -1.08
CA VAL A 78 8.94 -5.92 -1.54
C VAL A 78 8.16 -5.37 -0.36
N ALA A 79 8.34 -4.09 -0.06
CA ALA A 79 7.66 -3.36 1.02
C ALA A 79 6.20 -3.03 0.68
N GLY A 80 5.86 -2.99 -0.61
CA GLY A 80 4.53 -2.70 -1.14
C GLY A 80 4.64 -2.24 -2.59
N LEU A 81 3.53 -1.74 -3.13
CA LEU A 81 3.49 -1.14 -4.47
C LEU A 81 3.36 0.39 -4.36
N VAL A 82 4.14 1.10 -5.18
CA VAL A 82 4.19 2.57 -5.22
C VAL A 82 4.09 3.05 -6.67
N PHE A 83 3.73 4.32 -6.87
CA PHE A 83 3.77 4.93 -8.19
C PHE A 83 5.11 5.63 -8.43
N VAL A 84 5.62 5.54 -9.66
CA VAL A 84 6.86 6.24 -10.09
C VAL A 84 6.58 7.50 -10.92
N SER A 85 5.30 7.88 -11.01
CA SER A 85 4.79 9.11 -11.59
C SER A 85 3.60 9.59 -10.75
N GLN A 86 3.28 10.88 -10.85
CA GLN A 86 2.15 11.46 -10.14
C GLN A 86 0.84 10.80 -10.60
N GLU A 87 0.09 10.26 -9.65
CA GLU A 87 -1.24 9.67 -9.83
C GLU A 87 -2.30 10.44 -9.04
N LEU A 88 -3.59 10.21 -9.31
CA LEU A 88 -4.68 10.83 -8.55
C LEU A 88 -4.57 10.50 -7.06
N SER A 89 -4.77 11.52 -6.23
CA SER A 89 -4.71 11.45 -4.75
C SER A 89 -3.40 10.97 -4.14
N ALA A 90 -2.39 10.61 -4.93
CA ALA A 90 -1.05 10.29 -4.44
C ALA A 90 -0.24 11.58 -4.24
N VAL A 91 0.73 11.55 -3.33
CA VAL A 91 1.67 12.66 -3.11
C VAL A 91 3.09 12.13 -3.12
N GLN A 92 4.04 13.00 -3.42
CA GLN A 92 5.45 12.61 -3.49
C GLN A 92 5.95 12.15 -2.12
N PHE A 93 6.66 11.02 -2.10
CA PHE A 93 7.39 10.47 -0.98
C PHE A 93 8.88 10.70 -1.21
N TYR A 94 9.43 11.70 -0.52
CA TYR A 94 10.81 12.14 -0.70
C TYR A 94 11.77 11.14 -0.09
N ARG A 95 12.83 10.78 -0.82
CA ARG A 95 13.98 10.02 -0.31
C ARG A 95 15.13 10.96 -0.01
N LEU A 96 15.61 10.92 1.22
CA LEU A 96 16.74 11.70 1.71
C LEU A 96 17.81 10.77 2.28
N TYR A 97 19.07 11.19 2.23
CA TYR A 97 20.19 10.46 2.79
C TYR A 97 21.11 11.36 3.60
N SER A 98 21.56 10.87 4.75
CA SER A 98 22.60 11.52 5.55
C SER A 98 23.86 10.68 5.54
N ALA A 99 24.94 11.19 4.97
CA ALA A 99 26.26 10.54 5.05
C ALA A 99 26.83 10.55 6.48
N ALA A 100 26.40 11.50 7.32
CA ALA A 100 26.87 11.60 8.71
C ALA A 100 26.21 10.54 9.61
N ALA A 101 24.92 10.25 9.40
CA ALA A 101 24.20 9.20 10.10
C ALA A 101 24.33 7.84 9.40
N THR A 102 24.67 7.83 8.11
CA THR A 102 24.58 6.66 7.22
C THR A 102 23.16 6.08 7.20
N ASP A 103 22.15 6.94 7.06
CA ASP A 103 20.72 6.58 7.14
C ASP A 103 19.92 7.17 5.99
N HIS A 104 18.92 6.40 5.54
CA HIS A 104 17.90 6.85 4.60
C HIS A 104 16.60 7.25 5.30
N PHE A 105 16.18 8.49 5.07
CA PHE A 105 14.94 9.03 5.60
C PHE A 105 13.92 9.27 4.48
N PHE A 106 12.66 8.92 4.73
CA PHE A 106 11.58 9.06 3.75
C PHE A 106 10.37 9.77 4.35
N THR A 107 9.79 10.72 3.62
CA THR A 107 8.64 11.49 4.13
C THR A 107 7.78 12.04 3.00
N MET A 108 6.48 12.20 3.24
CA MET A 108 5.59 13.00 2.37
C MET A 108 5.55 14.47 2.80
N SER A 109 6.02 14.78 4.00
CA SER A 109 5.96 16.12 4.57
C SER A 109 7.07 16.98 4.00
N THR A 110 6.69 18.03 3.28
CA THR A 110 7.64 19.05 2.80
C THR A 110 8.36 19.74 3.96
N THR A 111 7.68 19.93 5.10
CA THR A 111 8.28 20.49 6.31
C THR A 111 9.34 19.57 6.91
N GLU A 112 9.09 18.25 7.02
CA GLU A 112 10.10 17.31 7.51
C GLU A 112 11.28 17.22 6.55
N ARG A 113 11.02 17.14 5.24
CA ARG A 113 12.05 17.19 4.20
C ARG A 113 12.94 18.42 4.38
N ASP A 114 12.35 19.60 4.47
CA ASP A 114 13.09 20.86 4.58
C ASP A 114 13.89 20.96 5.89
N ASN A 115 13.39 20.38 6.97
CA ASN A 115 14.12 20.29 8.23
C ASN A 115 15.28 19.28 8.15
N ALA A 116 15.09 18.13 7.50
CA ALA A 116 16.15 17.15 7.26
C ALA A 116 17.26 17.73 6.38
N LEU A 117 16.91 18.50 5.35
CA LEU A 117 17.88 19.22 4.51
C LEU A 117 18.71 20.22 5.35
N LYS A 118 18.08 20.97 6.25
CA LYS A 118 18.81 21.86 7.18
C LYS A 118 19.70 21.10 8.16
N ALA A 119 19.34 19.86 8.50
CA ALA A 119 20.11 18.96 9.34
C ALA A 119 21.25 18.24 8.59
N GLY A 120 21.44 18.50 7.30
CA GLY A 120 22.54 17.95 6.50
C GLY A 120 22.20 16.71 5.68
N TYR A 121 20.93 16.31 5.61
CA TYR A 121 20.48 15.32 4.64
C TYR A 121 20.53 15.92 3.23
N VAL A 122 20.69 15.06 2.23
CA VAL A 122 20.60 15.41 0.81
C VAL A 122 19.43 14.69 0.16
N LEU A 123 18.71 15.38 -0.73
CA LEU A 123 17.68 14.76 -1.55
C LEU A 123 18.33 13.83 -2.59
N GLN A 124 17.91 12.58 -2.65
CA GLN A 124 18.45 11.62 -3.64
C GLN A 124 17.58 11.61 -4.91
N ALA A 125 17.94 12.45 -5.87
CA ALA A 125 17.22 12.61 -7.15
C ALA A 125 17.72 11.66 -8.28
N GLY A 126 18.62 10.72 -7.96
CA GLY A 126 19.20 9.79 -8.94
C GLY A 126 18.34 8.57 -9.27
N GLU A 127 17.20 8.42 -8.60
CA GLU A 127 16.20 7.36 -8.81
C GLU A 127 14.84 7.98 -9.17
N PRO A 128 13.89 7.21 -9.73
CA PRO A 128 12.55 7.70 -10.02
C PRO A 128 11.87 8.28 -8.76
N PRO A 129 11.13 9.40 -8.89
CA PRO A 129 10.33 9.90 -7.78
C PRO A 129 9.28 8.86 -7.38
N VAL A 130 9.03 8.74 -6.08
CA VAL A 130 8.03 7.82 -5.54
C VAL A 130 6.80 8.62 -5.10
N TYR A 131 5.62 8.07 -5.34
CA TYR A 131 4.35 8.64 -4.88
C TYR A 131 3.52 7.57 -4.17
N ILE A 132 2.91 7.95 -3.04
CA ILE A 132 2.07 7.10 -2.19
C ILE A 132 0.81 7.86 -1.77
N TYR A 133 -0.18 7.15 -1.24
CA TYR A 133 -1.40 7.80 -0.75
C TYR A 133 -1.19 8.42 0.64
N PRO A 134 -1.68 9.65 0.89
CA PRO A 134 -1.61 10.28 2.21
C PRO A 134 -2.72 9.81 3.17
N THR A 135 -3.76 9.16 2.65
CA THR A 135 -4.89 8.62 3.42
C THR A 135 -5.23 7.20 2.96
N GLN A 136 -5.92 6.43 3.80
CA GLN A 136 -6.29 5.05 3.46
C GLN A 136 -7.44 5.01 2.45
N ILE A 137 -7.09 4.95 1.17
CA ILE A 137 -8.02 4.86 0.04
C ILE A 137 -7.62 3.73 -0.91
N CYS A 138 -8.50 3.34 -1.85
CA CYS A 138 -8.13 2.47 -2.97
C CYS A 138 -7.58 1.08 -2.58
N GLY A 139 -8.01 0.54 -1.44
CA GLY A 139 -7.49 -0.74 -0.92
C GLY A 139 -6.05 -0.66 -0.40
N SER A 140 -5.50 0.55 -0.21
CA SER A 140 -4.18 0.74 0.38
C SER A 140 -4.14 0.33 1.85
N VAL A 141 -2.94 0.00 2.30
CA VAL A 141 -2.63 -0.42 3.67
C VAL A 141 -1.64 0.57 4.31
N PRO A 142 -1.68 0.74 5.63
CA PRO A 142 -0.74 1.64 6.32
C PRO A 142 0.72 1.24 6.06
N PHE A 143 1.57 2.25 5.90
CA PHE A 143 3.01 2.10 5.85
C PHE A 143 3.60 2.76 7.08
N TYR A 144 3.97 1.93 8.05
CA TYR A 144 4.44 2.39 9.33
C TYR A 144 5.89 2.84 9.22
N ARG A 145 6.22 3.96 9.86
CA ARG A 145 7.59 4.39 10.11
C ARG A 145 7.96 4.13 11.55
N LEU A 146 9.10 3.48 11.73
CA LEU A 146 9.72 3.19 12.99
C LEU A 146 11.13 3.80 13.01
N TYR A 147 11.66 4.09 14.19
CA TYR A 147 13.00 4.65 14.34
C TYR A 147 13.78 3.98 15.47
N ASN A 148 15.03 3.57 15.17
CA ASN A 148 15.97 3.09 16.17
C ASN A 148 16.98 4.18 16.53
N PRO A 149 16.92 4.77 17.75
CA PRO A 149 17.83 5.85 18.13
C PRO A 149 19.28 5.42 18.36
N VAL A 150 19.53 4.11 18.56
CA VAL A 150 20.88 3.57 18.78
C VAL A 150 21.57 3.33 17.44
N GLY A 151 20.86 2.69 16.49
CA GLY A 151 21.35 2.46 15.13
C GLY A 151 21.25 3.70 14.24
N GLN A 152 20.46 4.71 14.64
CA GLN A 152 20.07 5.86 13.81
C GLN A 152 19.39 5.46 12.51
N ASP A 153 18.55 4.42 12.55
CA ASP A 153 17.90 3.84 11.37
C ASP A 153 16.40 4.16 11.33
N ASN A 154 15.93 4.57 10.15
CA ASN A 154 14.50 4.64 9.83
C ASN A 154 14.04 3.36 9.12
N PHE A 155 13.13 2.63 9.77
CA PHE A 155 12.54 1.41 9.22
C PHE A 155 11.08 1.63 8.81
N TYR A 156 10.67 1.06 7.68
CA TYR A 156 9.31 1.15 7.16
C TYR A 156 8.72 -0.19 6.76
N THR A 157 7.46 -0.44 7.11
CA THR A 157 6.78 -1.69 6.78
C THR A 157 5.26 -1.53 6.67
N ILE A 158 4.64 -2.32 5.80
CA ILE A 158 3.18 -2.51 5.77
C ILE A 158 2.71 -3.67 6.65
N SER A 159 3.65 -4.47 7.17
CA SER A 159 3.35 -5.65 7.99
C SER A 159 3.20 -5.25 9.45
N GLU A 160 1.98 -5.35 9.98
CA GLU A 160 1.71 -5.11 11.41
C GLU A 160 2.54 -6.03 12.31
N SER A 161 2.68 -7.31 11.94
CA SER A 161 3.48 -8.26 12.72
C SER A 161 4.97 -7.89 12.72
N GLU A 162 5.50 -7.41 11.60
CA GLU A 162 6.91 -6.99 11.51
C GLU A 162 7.15 -5.70 12.30
N ARG A 163 6.22 -4.74 12.23
CA ARG A 163 6.22 -3.54 13.08
C ARG A 163 6.30 -3.93 14.56
N LEU A 164 5.43 -4.83 15.02
CA LEU A 164 5.40 -5.25 16.42
C LEU A 164 6.70 -5.97 16.82
N GLU A 165 7.26 -6.80 15.96
CA GLU A 165 8.54 -7.48 16.21
C GLU A 165 9.68 -6.47 16.38
N PHE A 166 9.78 -5.46 15.50
CA PHE A 166 10.81 -4.44 15.57
C PHE A 166 10.72 -3.60 16.87
N ILE A 167 9.49 -3.29 17.29
CA ILE A 167 9.24 -2.56 18.53
C ILE A 167 9.63 -3.39 19.76
N THR A 168 9.21 -4.65 19.78
CA THR A 168 9.33 -5.49 20.99
C THR A 168 10.70 -6.14 21.15
N THR A 169 11.42 -6.39 20.05
CA THR A 169 12.66 -7.17 20.09
C THR A 169 13.89 -6.45 19.50
N GLN A 170 13.70 -5.47 18.60
CA GLN A 170 14.81 -4.84 17.87
C GLN A 170 15.13 -3.40 18.32
N GLY A 171 14.42 -2.89 19.33
CA GLY A 171 14.69 -1.58 19.93
C GLY A 171 14.24 -0.38 19.09
N TYR A 172 13.30 -0.59 18.16
CA TYR A 172 12.69 0.49 17.39
C TYR A 172 11.51 1.10 18.15
N ASN A 173 11.29 2.40 17.96
CA ASN A 173 10.10 3.08 18.42
C ASN A 173 9.15 3.31 17.24
N ASP A 174 7.86 3.13 17.48
CA ASP A 174 6.84 3.54 16.51
C ASP A 174 6.82 5.07 16.39
N VAL A 175 6.79 5.58 15.16
CA VAL A 175 6.78 7.03 14.91
C VAL A 175 5.43 7.46 14.39
N GLU A 176 5.00 6.91 13.26
CA GLU A 176 3.75 7.29 12.59
C GLU A 176 3.35 6.30 11.49
N ILE A 177 2.19 6.53 10.88
CA ILE A 177 1.87 6.04 9.55
C ILE A 177 2.46 7.05 8.55
N ALA A 178 3.56 6.68 7.89
CA ALA A 178 4.26 7.54 6.92
C ALA A 178 3.50 7.71 5.61
N GLY A 179 2.49 6.88 5.37
CA GLY A 179 1.57 6.95 4.24
C GLY A 179 0.88 5.61 4.02
N TYR A 180 0.31 5.42 2.83
CA TYR A 180 -0.41 4.20 2.49
C TYR A 180 0.04 3.66 1.14
N LEU A 181 0.43 2.39 1.11
CA LEU A 181 0.89 1.70 -0.09
C LEU A 181 -0.20 0.76 -0.60
N LEU A 182 -0.19 0.49 -1.89
CA LEU A 182 -0.97 -0.62 -2.41
C LEU A 182 -0.30 -1.94 -1.96
N PRO A 183 -1.04 -2.87 -1.34
CA PRO A 183 -0.46 -4.15 -0.96
C PRO A 183 -0.07 -4.92 -2.23
N LEU A 184 0.87 -5.85 -2.10
CA LEU A 184 1.02 -6.89 -3.11
C LEU A 184 -0.32 -7.63 -3.17
N VAL A 185 -1.02 -7.54 -4.30
CA VAL A 185 -2.15 -8.43 -4.53
C VAL A 185 -1.57 -9.84 -4.44
N ASN A 186 -1.95 -10.59 -3.40
CA ASN A 186 -1.91 -12.02 -3.53
C ASN A 186 -2.77 -12.30 -4.76
N THR A 187 -2.15 -12.76 -5.84
CA THR A 187 -2.85 -13.59 -6.81
C THR A 187 -3.28 -14.86 -6.07
N GLN A 188 -4.27 -14.76 -5.18
CA GLN A 188 -5.23 -15.82 -5.00
C GLN A 188 -6.21 -15.66 -6.15
N CYS A 189 -5.75 -16.03 -7.34
CA CYS A 189 -6.66 -16.49 -8.36
C CYS A 189 -7.22 -17.83 -7.87
N THR A 190 -8.54 -17.95 -8.02
CA THR A 190 -9.47 -19.07 -7.78
C THR A 190 -10.03 -19.18 -6.37
#